data_AF-A0A258JGA7-F1
#
_entry.id   AF-A0A258JGA7-F1
#
_cell.length_a   1.000
_cell.length_b   1.000
_cell.length_c   1.000
_cell.angle_alpha   90.00
_cell.angle_beta   90.00
_cell.angle_gamma   90.00
#
_symmetry.space_group_name_H-M   'P 1'
#
loop_
_entity.id
_entity.type
_entity.pdbx_description
1 polymer ?
#
loop_
_entity_poly.entity_id
_entity_poly.type
_entity_poly.pdbx_seq_one_letter_code
_entity_poly.pdbx_strand_id
1 'polypeptide(L)' 'MSELFIILTSEQAEAVGGPTGPGAALVPVPLANGLTYVLPAAVLDDPAHEVRHAALAVLPMRPVAADEWPVPADPEPLS' A
#
# COMPACT_ATOMS: atom_id res chain seq x y z
N MET A 1 -15.44 -4.81 9.21
CA MET A 1 -14.43 -5.78 8.71
C MET A 1 -13.11 -5.04 8.69
N SER A 2 -12.05 -5.61 9.27
CA SER A 2 -10.71 -5.03 9.18
C SER A 2 -10.11 -5.40 7.83
N GLU A 3 -9.72 -4.42 7.02
CA GLU A 3 -9.12 -4.70 5.71
C GLU A 3 -7.69 -5.23 5.89
N LEU A 4 -7.34 -6.27 5.13
CA LEU A 4 -6.01 -6.87 5.16
C LEU A 4 -5.11 -6.18 4.13
N PHE A 5 -3.91 -5.82 4.56
CA PHE A 5 -2.93 -5.13 3.72
C PHE A 5 -1.63 -5.92 3.65
N ILE A 6 -1.00 -5.87 2.48
CA ILE A 6 0.38 -6.32 2.24
C ILE A 6 1.31 -5.23 2.76
N ILE A 7 2.24 -5.61 3.63
CA ILE A 7 3.17 -4.68 4.27
C ILE A 7 4.48 -4.64 3.50
N LEU A 8 4.92 -3.43 3.18
CA LEU A 8 6.07 -3.13 2.36
C LEU A 8 7.04 -2.23 3.13
N THR A 9 8.34 -2.48 2.97
CA THR A 9 9.36 -1.45 3.24
C THR A 9 9.35 -0.38 2.15
N SER A 10 10.02 0.75 2.38
CA SER A 10 10.21 1.77 1.33
C SER A 10 10.83 1.20 0.05
N GLU A 11 11.88 0.38 0.18
CA GLU A 11 12.53 -0.26 -0.98
C GLU A 11 11.60 -1.20 -1.74
N GLN A 12 10.78 -1.98 -1.01
CA GLN A 12 9.80 -2.86 -1.63
C GLN A 12 8.70 -2.07 -2.33
N ALA A 13 8.23 -0.97 -1.72
CA ALA A 13 7.24 -0.08 -2.31
C ALA A 13 7.73 0.53 -3.63
N GLU A 14 8.97 0.99 -3.68
CA GLU A 14 9.60 1.48 -4.91
C GLU A 14 9.75 0.38 -5.96
N ALA A 15 10.11 -0.84 -5.55
CA ALA A 15 10.33 -1.96 -6.47
C ALA A 15 9.03 -2.49 -7.11
N VAL A 16 7.92 -2.49 -6.38
CA VAL A 16 6.62 -3.01 -6.84
C VAL A 16 5.72 -1.92 -7.41
N GLY A 17 5.93 -0.66 -7.02
CA GLY A 17 5.13 0.47 -7.44
C GLY A 17 5.24 0.76 -8.94
N GLY A 18 4.22 1.43 -9.46
CA GLY A 18 4.14 1.88 -10.84
C GLY A 18 3.31 0.98 -11.76
N PRO A 19 3.43 1.17 -13.08
CA PRO A 19 2.59 0.48 -14.06
C PRO A 19 2.75 -1.03 -14.02
N THR A 20 1.63 -1.73 -14.12
CA THR A 20 1.53 -3.20 -14.17
C THR A 20 0.81 -3.70 -15.41
N GLY A 21 0.03 -2.83 -16.07
CA GLY A 21 -0.61 -3.08 -17.34
C GLY A 21 -1.24 -1.81 -17.93
N PRO A 22 -1.90 -1.89 -19.09
CA PRO A 22 -2.58 -0.74 -19.70
C PRO A 22 -3.66 -0.16 -18.76
N GLY A 23 -3.43 1.05 -18.26
CA GLY A 23 -4.34 1.73 -17.33
C GLY A 23 -4.30 1.21 -15.89
N ALA A 24 -3.40 0.28 -15.56
CA ALA A 24 -3.27 -0.31 -14.23
C ALA A 24 -1.88 -0.02 -13.63
N ALA A 25 -1.85 0.47 -12.39
CA ALA A 25 -0.63 0.75 -11.66
C ALA A 25 -0.81 0.47 -10.17
N LEU A 26 0.25 -0.02 -9.53
CA LEU A 26 0.29 -0.14 -8.08
C LEU A 26 0.81 1.16 -7.48
N VAL A 27 0.08 1.65 -6.47
CA VAL A 27 0.45 2.85 -5.72
C VAL A 27 0.49 2.49 -4.24
N PRO A 28 1.64 2.04 -3.72
CA PRO A 28 1.80 1.79 -2.29
C PRO A 28 1.51 3.05 -1.48
N VAL A 29 0.71 2.91 -0.42
CA VAL A 29 0.32 4.03 0.44
C VAL A 29 1.22 4.05 1.69
N PRO A 30 1.89 5.17 2.01
CA PRO A 30 2.67 5.27 3.23
C PRO A 30 1.77 5.28 4.49
N LEU A 31 2.23 4.62 5.54
CA LEU A 31 1.65 4.73 6.89
C LEU A 31 2.24 5.95 7.62
N ALA A 32 1.64 6.31 8.75
CA ALA A 32 2.02 7.46 9.58
C ALA A 32 3.49 7.45 10.05
N ASN A 33 4.12 6.27 10.11
CA ASN A 33 5.52 6.13 10.49
C ASN A 33 6.52 6.56 9.38
N GLY A 34 6.05 6.80 8.15
CA GLY A 34 6.87 7.21 7.00
C GLY A 34 7.87 6.16 6.48
N LEU A 35 7.91 4.97 7.08
CA LEU A 35 8.86 3.89 6.76
C LEU A 35 8.18 2.64 6.21
N THR A 36 6.88 2.50 6.49
CA THR A 36 6.06 1.37 6.07
C THR A 36 5.07 1.82 5.04
N TYR A 37 4.93 1.03 4.00
CA TYR A 37 3.95 1.22 2.94
C TYR A 37 3.03 0.02 2.89
N VAL A 38 1.85 0.24 2.34
CA VAL A 38 0.84 -0.80 2.24
C VAL A 38 0.18 -0.86 0.87
N LEU A 39 -0.17 -2.06 0.45
CA LEU A 39 -1.08 -2.32 -0.67
C LEU A 39 -2.26 -3.15 -0.16
N PRO A 40 -3.48 -2.95 -0.69
CA PRO A 40 -4.61 -3.83 -0.35
C PRO A 40 -4.30 -5.28 -0.73
N ALA A 41 -4.64 -6.24 0.12
CA ALA A 41 -4.44 -7.67 -0.19
C ALA A 41 -5.21 -8.12 -1.45
N ALA A 42 -6.32 -7.44 -1.77
CA ALA A 42 -7.12 -7.67 -2.97
C ALA A 42 -6.33 -7.52 -4.29
N VAL A 43 -5.17 -6.86 -4.26
CA VAL A 43 -4.26 -6.79 -5.42
C VAL A 43 -3.83 -8.17 -5.90
N LEU A 44 -3.73 -9.17 -5.01
CA LEU A 44 -3.33 -10.54 -5.38
C LEU A 44 -4.38 -11.31 -6.18
N ASP A 45 -5.62 -10.84 -6.14
CA ASP A 45 -6.73 -11.42 -6.88
C ASP A 45 -7.05 -10.61 -8.15
N ASP A 46 -6.38 -9.46 -8.37
CA ASP A 46 -6.61 -8.60 -9.52
C ASP A 46 -5.71 -9.02 -10.71
N PRO A 47 -6.27 -9.56 -11.80
CA PRO A 47 -5.47 -9.97 -12.95
C PRO A 47 -4.69 -8.82 -13.61
N ALA A 48 -5.09 -7.56 -13.40
CA ALA A 48 -4.33 -6.41 -13.90
C ALA A 48 -2.93 -6.28 -13.25
N HIS A 49 -2.72 -6.92 -12.11
CA HIS A 49 -1.49 -6.88 -11.33
C HIS A 49 -0.75 -8.23 -11.31
N GLU A 50 -1.15 -9.20 -12.15
CA GLU A 50 -0.62 -10.57 -12.16
C GLU A 50 0.91 -10.63 -12.21
N VAL A 51 1.52 -9.70 -12.98
CA VAL A 51 2.98 -9.56 -13.12
C VAL A 51 3.71 -9.29 -11.80
N ARG A 52 3.00 -8.83 -10.76
CA ARG A 52 3.52 -8.55 -9.42
C ARG A 52 3.07 -9.56 -8.36
N HIS A 53 2.12 -10.46 -8.66
CA HIS A 53 1.56 -11.39 -7.65
C HIS A 53 2.64 -12.24 -6.98
N ALA A 54 3.56 -12.81 -7.77
CA ALA A 54 4.63 -13.65 -7.20
C ALA A 54 5.52 -12.91 -6.20
N ALA A 55 5.82 -11.64 -6.47
CA ALA A 55 6.63 -10.81 -5.56
C ALA A 55 5.84 -10.38 -4.32
N LEU A 56 4.54 -10.13 -4.47
CA LEU A 56 3.66 -9.67 -3.39
C LEU A 56 3.18 -10.80 -2.47
N ALA A 57 2.98 -12.01 -3.00
CA ALA A 57 2.43 -13.16 -2.27
C ALA A 57 3.35 -13.69 -1.16
N VAL A 58 4.64 -13.35 -1.20
CA VAL A 58 5.62 -13.75 -0.18
C VAL A 58 5.77 -12.73 0.94
N LEU A 59 5.14 -11.56 0.82
CA LEU A 59 5.28 -10.46 1.76
C LEU A 59 4.30 -10.60 2.93
N PRO A 60 4.66 -10.11 4.13
CA PRO A 60 3.79 -10.19 5.29
C PRO A 60 2.50 -9.40 5.06
N MET A 61 1.39 -9.95 5.55
CA MET A 61 0.07 -9.31 5.48
C MET A 61 -0.51 -9.17 6.89
N ARG A 62 -1.14 -8.03 7.16
CA ARG A 62 -1.86 -7.80 8.42
C ARG A 62 -2.94 -6.75 8.27
N PRO A 63 -3.89 -6.68 9.22
CA PRO A 63 -4.73 -5.52 9.38
C PRO A 63 -3.89 -4.29 9.73
N VAL A 64 -4.29 -3.13 9.21
CA VAL A 64 -3.74 -1.81 9.58
C VAL A 64 -4.76 -1.10 10.43
N ALA A 65 -4.37 -0.67 11.63
CA ALA A 65 -5.25 0.05 12.55
C ALA A 65 -5.47 1.49 12.09
N ALA A 66 -6.59 2.10 12.51
CA ALA A 66 -6.98 3.44 12.07
C ALA A 66 -5.94 4.53 12.41
N ASP A 67 -5.26 4.37 13.54
CA ASP A 67 -4.21 5.26 14.06
C ASP A 67 -2.85 5.08 13.38
N GLU A 68 -2.67 4.04 12.55
CA GLU A 68 -1.47 3.85 11.75
C GLU A 68 -1.52 4.60 10.42
N TRP A 69 -2.70 5.05 10.00
CA TRP A 69 -2.84 5.89 8.81
C TRP A 69 -2.37 7.32 9.11
N PRO A 70 -1.75 8.00 8.13
CA PRO A 70 -1.35 9.39 8.31
C PRO A 70 -2.58 10.22 8.67
N VAL A 71 -2.50 10.93 9.81
CA VAL A 71 -3.52 11.90 10.20
C VAL A 71 -3.43 13.04 9.17
N PRO A 72 -4.52 13.42 8.50
CA PRO A 72 -4.51 14.61 7.65
C PRO A 72 -4.06 15.78 8.53
N ALA A 73 -2.99 16.48 8.13
CA ALA A 73 -2.59 17.70 8.81
C ALA A 73 -3.81 18.61 8.86
N ASP A 74 -4.27 18.94 10.07
CA ASP A 74 -5.34 19.91 10.28
C ASP A 74 -5.03 21.14 9.43
N PRO A 75 -5.97 21.67 8.64
CA PRO A 75 -5.74 22.93 7.96
C PRO A 75 -5.43 23.97 9.04
N GLU A 76 -4.23 24.54 9.01
CA GLU A 76 -3.82 25.56 9.98
C GLU A 76 -4.95 26.62 10.09
N PRO A 77 -5.41 26.95 11.30
CA PRO A 77 -6.41 27.98 11.45
C PRO A 77 -5.82 29.28 10.92
N LEU A 78 -6.38 29.79 9.82
CA LEU A 78 -6.13 31.13 9.29
C LEU A 78 -6.25 32.12 10.47
N SER A 79 -5.09 32.64 10.90
CA SER A 79 -4.98 33.71 11.90
C SER A 79 -4.81 35.05 11.22
#